data_AF-A0A1G8ACK6-F1
#
_entry.id   AF-A0A1G8ACK6-F1
#
_cell.length_a   1.000
_cell.length_b   1.000
_cell.length_c   1.000
_cell.angle_alpha   90.00
_cell.angle_beta   90.00
_cell.angle_gamma   90.00
#
_symmetry.space_group_name_H-M   'P 1'
#
loop_
_entity.id
_entity.type
_entity.pdbx_description
1 polymer ?
#
loop_
_entity_poly.entity_id
_entity_poly.type
_entity_poly.pdbx_seq_one_letter_code
_entity_poly.pdbx_strand_id
1 'polypeptide(L)'
;MKTLEYNSKRLAKRIRVLMKESSNVIVSPNISKEELKMQELHEQEADKKEVHKQETHKQPVLLTQQVIDFLKVRYDFRYNLLTEETEFRPFGQREIPFCRIDKRELNTFCLEAHKEGINCWDKDLQRYIYSTLVESYHPFRLYMDELPIWDGTDRLKSLAKRVSDAPIWIKSFHTWMLGLAAQWLGVNQTQANSVAPILISEEQGRHKSTFCRMLMPPQLARYYSDNLKLTAQGNPERLLAEMGLLNMDEFDKFGAQKMPLLKNLMQMSSLNICKAYQKNFRSLPRIASFIGTSNRTDLLCDPTGSRRFICIEAEHDIDCTGIEHSQIYAQLKEELLAGARHWFSKEEEHTLQRHNSAYYHVNPIEDIVRNTYAPATLDEPDCLSLSAAIIHQELKKKFPAVLRNCTSIQLAQILTAAGISRQHTRLGNVYLVKRVKGGEE
;
A
#
# COMPACT_ATOMS: atom_id res chain seq x y z
N MET A 1 7.10 -18.05 -20.35
CA MET A 1 7.63 -18.08 -21.73
C MET A 1 7.02 -19.15 -22.63
N LYS A 2 6.64 -20.36 -22.17
CA LYS A 2 6.08 -21.43 -23.05
C LYS A 2 4.65 -21.19 -23.58
N THR A 3 3.87 -20.29 -22.99
CA THR A 3 2.49 -19.97 -23.42
C THR A 3 2.42 -18.94 -24.56
N LEU A 4 3.46 -18.12 -24.74
CA LEU A 4 3.55 -17.14 -25.84
C LEU A 4 3.98 -17.80 -27.17
N GLU A 5 4.81 -18.85 -27.13
CA GLU A 5 5.20 -19.62 -28.32
C GLU A 5 4.09 -20.52 -28.88
N TYR A 6 3.14 -20.95 -28.05
CA TYR A 6 2.06 -21.85 -28.49
C TYR A 6 1.00 -21.11 -29.34
N ASN A 7 0.74 -19.84 -29.03
CA ASN A 7 -0.24 -19.03 -29.76
C ASN A 7 0.29 -18.51 -31.10
N SER A 8 1.59 -18.25 -31.23
CA SER A 8 2.20 -17.77 -32.48
C SER A 8 2.22 -18.85 -33.59
N LYS A 9 2.49 -20.11 -33.22
CA LYS A 9 2.48 -21.24 -34.17
C LYS A 9 1.09 -21.56 -34.72
N ARG A 10 0.04 -21.35 -33.92
CA ARG A 10 -1.37 -21.59 -34.34
C ARG A 10 -1.88 -20.49 -35.28
N LEU A 11 -1.43 -19.25 -35.09
CA LEU A 11 -1.74 -18.13 -35.98
C LEU A 11 -1.07 -18.29 -37.36
N ALA A 12 0.20 -18.68 -37.39
CA ALA A 12 0.95 -18.91 -38.64
C ALA A 12 0.38 -20.06 -39.49
N LYS A 13 -0.14 -21.11 -38.85
CA LYS A 13 -0.79 -22.23 -39.54
C LYS A 13 -2.12 -21.82 -40.18
N ARG A 14 -2.86 -20.88 -39.57
CA ARG A 14 -4.14 -20.36 -40.09
C ARG A 14 -3.95 -19.42 -41.29
N ILE A 15 -2.88 -18.62 -41.27
CA ILE A 15 -2.50 -17.74 -42.38
C ILE A 15 -2.05 -18.55 -43.61
N ARG A 16 -1.31 -19.66 -43.42
CA ARG A 16 -0.90 -20.55 -44.53
C ARG A 16 -2.05 -21.29 -45.21
N VAL A 17 -3.13 -21.59 -44.48
CA VAL A 17 -4.31 -22.25 -45.06
C VAL A 17 -5.09 -21.25 -45.93
N LEU A 18 -5.28 -20.02 -45.45
CA LEU A 18 -5.98 -18.96 -46.19
C LEU A 18 -5.25 -18.55 -47.49
N MET A 19 -3.91 -18.60 -47.52
CA MET A 19 -3.16 -18.29 -48.73
C MET A 19 -3.12 -19.44 -49.76
N LYS A 20 -3.51 -20.65 -49.38
CA LYS A 20 -3.55 -21.82 -50.29
C LYS A 20 -4.87 -21.94 -51.05
N GLU A 21 -5.93 -21.27 -50.58
CA GLU A 21 -7.25 -21.25 -51.22
C GLU A 21 -7.38 -20.16 -52.29
N SER A 22 -6.41 -19.25 -52.41
CA SER A 22 -6.45 -18.10 -53.33
C SER A 22 -5.75 -18.31 -54.68
N SER A 23 -5.22 -19.51 -54.95
CA SER A 23 -4.40 -19.77 -56.14
C SER A 23 -4.80 -21.06 -56.83
N ASN A 24 -5.89 -21.03 -57.59
CA ASN A 24 -6.17 -21.97 -58.67
C ASN A 24 -7.15 -21.35 -59.67
N VAL A 25 -6.61 -20.65 -60.68
CA VAL A 25 -7.29 -20.42 -61.96
C VAL A 25 -6.29 -20.78 -63.06
N ILE A 26 -6.57 -21.86 -63.79
CA ILE A 26 -5.88 -22.27 -65.02
C ILE A 26 -6.92 -22.22 -66.15
N VAL A 27 -6.49 -21.70 -67.30
CA VAL A 27 -7.31 -21.36 -68.48
C VAL A 27 -7.12 -22.37 -69.63
N SER A 28 -8.21 -22.59 -70.38
CA SER A 28 -8.35 -22.97 -71.82
C SER A 28 -8.37 -24.45 -72.27
N PRO A 29 -8.93 -24.83 -73.46
CA PRO A 29 -9.62 -24.01 -74.51
C PRO A 29 -10.91 -24.62 -75.17
N ASN A 30 -11.55 -23.78 -76.02
CA ASN A 30 -12.41 -24.07 -77.18
C ASN A 30 -13.88 -24.52 -77.02
N ILE A 31 -14.82 -23.68 -77.48
CA ILE A 31 -15.95 -23.98 -78.39
C ILE A 31 -16.49 -22.65 -78.98
N SER A 32 -17.09 -22.75 -80.16
CA SER A 32 -17.36 -21.78 -81.24
C SER A 32 -18.18 -20.51 -80.94
N LYS A 33 -18.00 -19.52 -81.82
CA LYS A 33 -18.20 -18.07 -81.59
C LYS A 33 -19.49 -17.46 -82.17
N GLU A 34 -20.53 -18.22 -82.50
CA GLU A 34 -21.67 -17.68 -83.26
C GLU A 34 -23.06 -17.75 -82.62
N GLU A 35 -23.23 -18.27 -81.40
CA GLU A 35 -24.54 -18.29 -80.72
C GLU A 35 -24.69 -17.29 -79.55
N LEU A 36 -23.63 -16.52 -79.21
CA LEU A 36 -23.64 -15.58 -78.06
C LEU A 36 -24.20 -14.18 -78.35
N LYS A 37 -24.51 -13.82 -79.60
CA LYS A 37 -24.85 -12.43 -79.97
C LYS A 37 -26.33 -12.06 -79.88
N MET A 38 -27.23 -12.98 -79.51
CA MET A 38 -28.66 -12.69 -79.39
C MET A 38 -29.23 -12.85 -77.97
N GLN A 39 -28.41 -13.15 -76.97
CA GLN A 39 -28.80 -13.13 -75.55
C GLN A 39 -28.22 -11.94 -74.77
N GLU A 40 -27.14 -11.31 -75.23
CA GLU A 40 -26.53 -10.15 -74.55
C GLU A 40 -27.34 -8.83 -74.66
N LEU A 41 -28.38 -8.78 -75.50
CA LEU A 41 -29.22 -7.58 -75.66
C LEU A 41 -30.48 -7.56 -74.78
N HIS A 42 -30.83 -8.67 -74.11
CA HIS A 42 -32.00 -8.73 -73.22
C HIS A 42 -31.67 -8.81 -71.72
N GLU A 43 -30.41 -9.01 -71.33
CA GLU A 43 -29.97 -8.97 -69.93
C GLU A 43 -29.54 -7.57 -69.45
N GLN A 44 -29.34 -6.59 -70.34
CA GLN A 44 -28.91 -5.24 -69.96
C GLN A 44 -30.03 -4.29 -69.51
N GLU A 45 -31.30 -4.69 -69.60
CA GLU A 45 -32.44 -3.86 -69.14
C GLU A 45 -33.17 -4.40 -67.89
N ALA A 46 -32.86 -5.61 -67.42
CA ALA A 46 -33.45 -6.17 -66.20
C ALA A 46 -32.66 -5.86 -64.91
N ASP A 47 -31.38 -5.51 -65.01
CA ASP A 47 -30.49 -5.27 -63.86
C ASP A 47 -30.50 -3.83 -63.32
N LYS A 48 -31.39 -2.96 -63.85
CA LYS A 48 -31.51 -1.55 -63.44
C LYS A 48 -32.69 -1.23 -62.51
N LYS A 49 -33.45 -2.24 -62.05
CA LYS A 49 -34.51 -2.07 -61.06
C LYS A 49 -34.47 -3.24 -60.08
N GLU A 50 -34.42 -2.91 -58.80
CA GLU A 50 -34.42 -3.83 -57.64
C GLU A 50 -33.08 -4.40 -57.15
N VAL A 51 -32.20 -3.54 -56.63
CA VAL A 51 -31.76 -3.65 -55.21
C VAL A 51 -31.57 -2.25 -54.63
N HIS A 52 -32.69 -1.56 -54.39
CA HIS A 52 -32.74 -0.51 -53.37
C HIS A 52 -32.80 -1.21 -52.01
N LYS A 53 -31.65 -1.36 -51.34
CA LYS A 53 -31.48 -1.38 -49.86
C LYS A 53 -30.07 -1.83 -49.51
N GLN A 54 -29.19 -0.84 -49.35
CA GLN A 54 -28.37 -0.64 -48.14
C GLN A 54 -27.48 0.57 -48.41
N GLU A 55 -28.07 1.76 -48.22
CA GLU A 55 -27.26 2.91 -47.84
C GLU A 55 -26.57 2.55 -46.53
N THR A 56 -25.29 2.21 -46.59
CA THR A 56 -24.42 2.24 -45.41
C THR A 56 -24.30 3.69 -44.96
N HIS A 57 -25.21 4.13 -44.10
CA HIS A 57 -25.05 5.33 -43.27
C HIS A 57 -23.83 5.13 -42.35
N LYS A 58 -22.63 5.43 -42.85
CA LYS A 58 -21.41 5.56 -42.04
C LYS A 58 -21.34 6.97 -41.42
N GLN A 59 -22.21 7.30 -40.47
CA GLN A 59 -22.03 8.54 -39.68
C GLN A 59 -22.33 8.39 -38.17
N PRO A 60 -21.51 7.61 -37.44
CA PRO A 60 -21.21 7.90 -36.04
C PRO A 60 -19.81 8.52 -35.83
N VAL A 61 -19.01 8.68 -36.89
CA VAL A 61 -17.60 9.08 -36.81
C VAL A 61 -17.41 10.59 -36.61
N LEU A 62 -18.25 11.43 -37.24
CA LEU A 62 -18.01 12.87 -37.29
C LEU A 62 -18.15 13.55 -35.91
N LEU A 63 -19.27 13.32 -35.21
CA LEU A 63 -19.52 13.95 -33.91
C LEU A 63 -18.51 13.46 -32.85
N THR A 64 -18.24 12.15 -32.80
CA THR A 64 -17.25 11.61 -31.86
C THR A 64 -15.86 12.19 -32.12
N GLN A 65 -15.45 12.33 -33.38
CA GLN A 65 -14.17 12.94 -33.72
C GLN A 65 -14.13 14.43 -33.35
N GLN A 66 -15.18 15.20 -33.66
CA GLN A 66 -15.30 16.61 -33.27
C GLN A 66 -15.17 16.81 -31.77
N VAL A 67 -15.85 15.98 -30.97
CA VAL A 67 -15.77 16.02 -29.50
C VAL A 67 -14.36 15.68 -29.01
N ILE A 68 -13.73 14.64 -29.56
CA ILE A 68 -12.36 14.25 -29.17
C ILE A 68 -11.36 15.37 -29.50
N ASP A 69 -11.45 15.94 -30.70
CA ASP A 69 -10.55 17.00 -31.14
C ASP A 69 -10.73 18.26 -30.28
N PHE A 70 -11.98 18.66 -30.03
CA PHE A 70 -12.31 19.75 -29.10
C PHE A 70 -11.67 19.55 -27.72
N LEU A 71 -11.87 18.36 -27.13
CA LEU A 71 -11.35 18.06 -25.80
C LEU A 71 -9.82 18.04 -25.77
N LYS A 72 -9.16 17.45 -26.78
CA LYS A 72 -7.69 17.38 -26.86
C LYS A 72 -7.02 18.72 -27.11
N VAL A 73 -7.68 19.63 -27.83
CA VAL A 73 -7.17 20.98 -28.08
C VAL A 73 -7.20 21.84 -26.80
N ARG A 74 -8.21 21.62 -25.94
CA ARG A 74 -8.43 22.46 -24.76
C ARG A 74 -7.89 21.90 -23.45
N TYR A 75 -7.74 20.59 -23.32
CA TYR A 75 -7.40 19.95 -22.04
C TYR A 75 -6.37 18.82 -22.16
N ASP A 76 -5.53 18.72 -21.15
CA ASP A 76 -4.74 17.51 -20.88
C ASP A 76 -5.59 16.57 -20.02
N PHE A 77 -5.73 15.31 -20.43
CA PHE A 77 -6.41 14.27 -19.66
C PHE A 77 -5.44 13.17 -19.23
N ARG A 78 -5.67 12.61 -18.05
CA ARG A 78 -4.96 11.42 -17.57
C ARG A 78 -5.84 10.59 -16.65
N TYR A 79 -5.67 9.28 -16.68
CA TYR A 79 -6.43 8.35 -15.86
C TYR A 79 -5.58 7.84 -14.68
N ASN A 80 -6.02 8.12 -13.46
CA ASN A 80 -5.29 7.77 -12.25
C ASN A 80 -5.54 6.29 -11.87
N LEU A 81 -4.50 5.46 -11.94
CA LEU A 81 -4.63 4.02 -11.68
C LEU A 81 -4.96 3.67 -10.22
N LEU A 82 -4.66 4.55 -9.28
CA LEU A 82 -4.94 4.33 -7.86
C LEU A 82 -6.38 4.68 -7.52
N THR A 83 -6.81 5.89 -7.88
CA THR A 83 -8.16 6.37 -7.57
C THR A 83 -9.22 5.90 -8.56
N GLU A 84 -8.80 5.39 -9.73
CA GLU A 84 -9.67 4.98 -10.85
C GLU A 84 -10.51 6.11 -11.45
N GLU A 85 -9.99 7.35 -11.38
CA GLU A 85 -10.66 8.55 -11.86
C GLU A 85 -9.88 9.20 -13.01
N THR A 86 -10.61 9.80 -13.95
CA THR A 86 -10.01 10.68 -14.95
C THR A 86 -9.82 12.07 -14.36
N GLU A 87 -8.62 12.61 -14.54
CA GLU A 87 -8.23 13.94 -14.12
C GLU A 87 -7.96 14.80 -15.36
N PHE A 88 -8.15 16.11 -15.24
CA PHE A 88 -7.89 17.07 -16.31
C PHE A 88 -7.22 18.34 -15.82
N ARG A 89 -6.63 19.08 -16.75
CA ARG A 89 -6.27 20.49 -16.61
C ARG A 89 -6.35 21.18 -17.98
N PRO A 90 -6.36 22.52 -18.07
CA PRO A 90 -6.24 23.21 -19.34
C PRO A 90 -4.96 22.82 -20.09
N PHE A 91 -5.07 22.66 -21.41
CA PHE A 91 -3.97 22.19 -22.26
C PHE A 91 -2.74 23.08 -22.12
N GLY A 92 -1.59 22.46 -21.91
CA GLY A 92 -0.29 23.16 -21.81
C GLY A 92 -0.07 23.97 -20.52
N GLN A 93 -1.08 24.12 -19.65
CA GLN A 93 -0.94 24.90 -18.42
C GLN A 93 -0.34 24.08 -17.28
N ARG A 94 0.98 23.88 -17.33
CA ARG A 94 1.70 23.00 -16.39
C ARG A 94 1.65 23.45 -14.92
N GLU A 95 1.47 24.74 -14.66
CA GLU A 95 1.37 25.30 -13.32
C GLU A 95 0.04 24.97 -12.63
N ILE A 96 -1.01 24.64 -13.42
CA ILE A 96 -2.31 24.25 -12.88
C ILE A 96 -2.28 22.76 -12.52
N PRO A 97 -2.61 22.40 -11.27
CA PRO A 97 -2.72 21.01 -10.88
C PRO A 97 -3.89 20.33 -11.60
N PHE A 98 -3.74 19.03 -11.86
CA PHE A 98 -4.84 18.24 -12.37
C PHE A 98 -5.98 18.14 -11.34
N CYS A 99 -7.20 18.36 -11.80
CA CYS A 99 -8.42 18.24 -11.03
C CYS A 99 -9.21 17.00 -11.44
N ARG A 100 -9.98 16.43 -10.52
CA ARG A 100 -10.89 15.33 -10.83
C ARG A 100 -12.02 15.83 -11.74
N ILE A 101 -12.45 15.00 -12.68
CA ILE A 101 -13.64 15.27 -13.47
C ILE A 101 -14.87 14.77 -12.71
N ASP A 102 -15.78 15.67 -12.38
CA ASP A 102 -17.09 15.35 -11.83
C ASP A 102 -18.22 15.76 -12.81
N LYS A 103 -19.47 15.71 -12.34
CA LYS A 103 -20.62 16.11 -13.16
C LYS A 103 -20.60 17.60 -13.52
N ARG A 104 -20.11 18.47 -12.63
CA ARG A 104 -20.04 19.91 -12.87
C ARG A 104 -19.07 20.21 -14.01
N GLU A 105 -17.98 19.46 -14.05
CA GLU A 105 -16.91 19.68 -15.02
C GLU A 105 -17.33 19.16 -16.39
N LEU A 106 -18.01 18.01 -16.43
CA LEU A 106 -18.65 17.50 -17.64
C LEU A 106 -19.68 18.47 -18.22
N ASN A 107 -20.53 19.08 -17.38
CA ASN A 107 -21.48 20.09 -17.83
C ASN A 107 -20.77 21.31 -18.44
N THR A 108 -19.63 21.70 -17.88
CA THR A 108 -18.82 22.82 -18.38
C THR A 108 -18.24 22.50 -19.76
N PHE A 109 -17.66 21.31 -19.94
CA PHE A 109 -17.17 20.86 -21.26
C PHE A 109 -18.29 20.82 -22.30
N CYS A 110 -19.49 20.40 -21.92
CA CYS A 110 -20.66 20.36 -22.79
C CYS A 110 -21.08 21.77 -23.26
N LEU A 111 -21.16 22.73 -22.33
CA LEU A 111 -21.47 24.12 -22.64
C LEU A 111 -20.40 24.78 -23.52
N GLU A 112 -19.12 24.47 -23.30
CA GLU A 112 -18.03 24.97 -24.15
C GLU A 112 -18.07 24.36 -25.56
N ALA A 113 -18.34 23.07 -25.69
CA ALA A 113 -18.49 22.41 -26.98
C ALA A 113 -19.67 23.00 -27.78
N HIS A 114 -20.80 23.28 -27.12
CA HIS A 114 -21.96 23.92 -27.75
C HIS A 114 -21.63 25.33 -28.26
N LYS A 115 -20.80 26.10 -27.54
CA LYS A 115 -20.33 27.43 -27.99
C LYS A 115 -19.49 27.36 -29.27
N GLU A 116 -18.82 26.23 -29.53
CA GLU A 116 -18.08 25.97 -30.76
C GLU A 116 -18.92 25.30 -31.85
N GLY A 117 -20.23 25.17 -31.65
CA GLY A 117 -21.16 24.57 -32.61
C GLY A 117 -21.16 23.04 -32.62
N ILE A 118 -20.54 22.39 -31.62
CA ILE A 118 -20.53 20.94 -31.48
C ILE A 118 -21.75 20.51 -30.68
N ASN A 119 -22.77 19.98 -31.33
CA ASN A 119 -24.01 19.53 -30.68
C ASN A 119 -23.85 18.14 -30.02
N CYS A 120 -23.14 18.07 -28.90
CA CYS A 120 -22.91 16.84 -28.13
C CYS A 120 -23.77 16.73 -26.87
N TRP A 121 -24.00 15.51 -26.40
CA TRP A 121 -24.61 15.23 -25.10
C TRP A 121 -23.54 14.85 -24.07
N ASP A 122 -23.87 14.90 -22.77
CA ASP A 122 -22.95 14.47 -21.70
C ASP A 122 -22.39 13.06 -21.93
N LYS A 123 -23.21 12.15 -22.48
CA LYS A 123 -22.78 10.78 -22.80
C LYS A 123 -21.69 10.72 -23.87
N ASP A 124 -21.65 11.66 -24.81
CA ASP A 124 -20.64 11.70 -25.86
C ASP A 124 -19.29 12.12 -25.29
N LEU A 125 -19.27 13.08 -24.35
CA LEU A 125 -18.08 13.48 -23.60
C LEU A 125 -17.58 12.33 -22.71
N GLN A 126 -18.49 11.73 -21.93
CA GLN A 126 -18.18 10.63 -21.01
C GLN A 126 -17.57 9.43 -21.74
N ARG A 127 -18.05 9.12 -22.95
CA ARG A 127 -17.50 8.02 -23.77
C ARG A 127 -16.01 8.19 -24.04
N TYR A 128 -15.54 9.41 -24.32
CA TYR A 128 -14.11 9.66 -24.48
C TYR A 128 -13.39 9.70 -23.13
N ILE A 129 -13.89 10.48 -22.17
CA ILE A 129 -13.26 10.73 -20.87
C ILE A 129 -13.04 9.45 -20.05
N TYR A 130 -13.96 8.50 -20.14
CA TYR A 130 -13.88 7.20 -19.44
C TYR A 130 -13.45 6.05 -20.35
N SER A 131 -12.95 6.34 -21.55
CA SER A 131 -12.37 5.32 -22.43
C SER A 131 -10.90 5.07 -22.13
N THR A 132 -10.41 3.95 -22.64
CA THR A 132 -8.98 3.60 -22.68
C THR A 132 -8.17 4.50 -23.63
N LEU A 133 -8.78 5.47 -24.30
CA LEU A 133 -8.05 6.46 -25.11
C LEU A 133 -7.37 7.53 -24.23
N VAL A 134 -7.85 7.72 -23.01
CA VAL A 134 -7.15 8.56 -22.02
C VAL A 134 -6.02 7.75 -21.42
N GLU A 135 -4.81 8.29 -21.47
CA GLU A 135 -3.63 7.61 -20.97
C GLU A 135 -3.68 7.42 -19.46
N SER A 136 -3.40 6.21 -19.00
CA SER A 136 -3.34 5.88 -17.59
C SER A 136 -1.95 6.17 -17.01
N TYR A 137 -1.90 6.65 -15.78
CA TYR A 137 -0.65 6.88 -15.06
C TYR A 137 -0.71 6.36 -13.63
N HIS A 138 0.46 6.01 -13.08
CA HIS A 138 0.60 5.68 -11.67
C HIS A 138 1.28 6.85 -10.93
N PRO A 139 0.60 7.55 -10.01
CA PRO A 139 1.09 8.77 -9.37
C PRO A 139 2.50 8.67 -8.79
N PHE A 140 2.80 7.60 -8.06
CA PHE A 140 4.14 7.39 -7.48
C PHE A 140 5.23 7.10 -8.51
N ARG A 141 4.91 6.39 -9.61
CA ARG A 141 5.88 6.08 -10.66
C ARG A 141 6.23 7.35 -11.40
N LEU A 142 5.20 8.11 -11.81
CA LEU A 142 5.37 9.40 -12.46
C LEU A 142 6.21 10.35 -11.58
N TYR A 143 5.89 10.45 -10.29
CA TYR A 143 6.67 11.26 -9.36
C TYR A 143 8.15 10.86 -9.34
N MET A 144 8.43 9.55 -9.22
CA MET A 144 9.79 9.03 -9.22
C MET A 144 10.51 9.23 -10.56
N ASP A 145 9.80 9.17 -11.68
CA ASP A 145 10.34 9.34 -13.03
C ASP A 145 10.68 10.79 -13.33
N GLU A 146 9.92 11.74 -12.79
CA GLU A 146 10.10 13.19 -12.95
C GLU A 146 11.10 13.83 -11.96
N LEU A 147 11.69 13.03 -11.06
CA LEU A 147 12.68 13.54 -10.11
C LEU A 147 13.89 14.15 -10.83
N PRO A 148 14.47 15.23 -10.28
CA PRO A 148 15.73 15.76 -10.77
C PRO A 148 16.88 14.79 -10.50
N ILE A 149 18.04 15.07 -11.10
CA ILE A 149 19.29 14.42 -10.73
C ILE A 149 19.62 14.81 -9.28
N TRP A 150 20.09 13.84 -8.48
CA TRP A 150 20.55 14.12 -7.12
C TRP A 150 21.82 14.98 -7.18
N ASP A 151 21.87 16.00 -6.32
CA ASP A 151 22.99 16.93 -6.25
C ASP A 151 24.18 16.42 -5.40
N GLY A 152 24.12 15.20 -4.88
CA GLY A 152 25.16 14.58 -4.05
C GLY A 152 25.12 14.95 -2.57
N THR A 153 24.18 15.79 -2.13
CA THR A 153 24.06 16.18 -0.71
C THR A 153 23.15 15.22 0.05
N ASP A 154 23.65 14.66 1.16
CA ASP A 154 22.87 13.78 2.05
C ASP A 154 21.86 14.59 2.89
N ARG A 155 20.66 14.72 2.36
CA ARG A 155 19.54 15.41 3.02
C ARG A 155 18.79 14.49 3.97
N LEU A 156 18.82 13.19 3.74
CA LEU A 156 18.06 12.23 4.53
C LEU A 156 18.58 12.13 5.96
N LYS A 157 19.91 12.14 6.14
CA LYS A 157 20.53 12.21 7.47
C LYS A 157 20.13 13.47 8.22
N SER A 158 20.15 14.62 7.55
CA SER A 158 19.75 15.90 8.12
C SER A 158 18.27 15.91 8.50
N LEU A 159 17.40 15.28 7.69
CA LEU A 159 15.98 15.11 8.00
C LEU A 159 15.76 14.20 9.22
N ALA A 160 16.49 13.08 9.32
CA ALA A 160 16.38 12.16 10.46
C ALA A 160 16.76 12.85 11.78
N LYS A 161 17.81 13.68 11.76
CA LYS A 161 18.30 14.44 12.92
C LYS A 161 17.29 15.44 13.48
N ARG A 162 16.30 15.87 12.68
CA ARG A 162 15.22 16.74 13.18
C ARG A 162 14.28 16.04 14.17
N VAL A 163 14.35 14.71 14.25
CA VAL A 163 13.60 13.89 15.22
C VAL A 163 14.52 13.47 16.37
N SER A 164 15.68 12.91 16.05
CA SER A 164 16.65 12.44 17.05
C SER A 164 18.04 12.28 16.44
N ASP A 165 19.07 12.55 17.23
CA ASP A 165 20.47 12.30 16.87
C ASP A 165 20.92 10.85 17.11
N ALA A 166 20.04 9.98 17.64
CA ALA A 166 20.37 8.61 17.94
C ALA A 166 20.87 7.84 16.69
N PRO A 167 22.07 7.23 16.72
CA PRO A 167 22.62 6.54 15.55
C PRO A 167 21.71 5.41 15.01
N ILE A 168 21.03 4.71 15.91
CA ILE A 168 20.08 3.67 15.54
C ILE A 168 18.89 4.23 14.75
N TRP A 169 18.40 5.41 15.13
CA TRP A 169 17.31 6.09 14.44
C TRP A 169 17.74 6.52 13.04
N ILE A 170 18.83 7.26 12.92
CA ILE A 170 19.31 7.78 11.64
C ILE A 170 19.50 6.64 10.63
N LYS A 171 20.17 5.55 11.04
CA LYS A 171 20.40 4.39 10.17
C LYS A 171 19.10 3.67 9.79
N SER A 172 18.21 3.47 10.77
CA SER A 172 16.96 2.72 10.54
C SER A 172 15.95 3.52 9.73
N PHE A 173 15.87 4.84 9.95
CA PHE A 173 15.06 5.76 9.17
C PHE A 173 15.51 5.80 7.71
N HIS A 174 16.83 5.83 7.46
CA HIS A 174 17.38 5.75 6.10
C HIS A 174 16.96 4.46 5.40
N THR A 175 17.20 3.31 6.05
CA THR A 175 16.82 1.99 5.53
C THR A 175 15.32 1.90 5.26
N TRP A 176 14.50 2.44 6.15
CA TRP A 176 13.04 2.46 6.01
C TRP A 176 12.58 3.36 4.85
N MET A 177 13.16 4.56 4.69
CA MET A 177 12.87 5.46 3.57
C MET A 177 13.29 4.87 2.21
N LEU A 178 14.40 4.10 2.17
CA LEU A 178 14.76 3.30 0.99
C LEU A 178 13.69 2.24 0.69
N GLY A 179 13.17 1.56 1.71
CA GLY A 179 12.07 0.60 1.57
C GLY A 179 10.81 1.23 0.99
N LEU A 180 10.43 2.41 1.48
CA LEU A 180 9.32 3.22 0.99
C LEU A 180 9.54 3.65 -0.48
N ALA A 181 10.71 4.21 -0.79
CA ALA A 181 11.04 4.63 -2.15
C ALA A 181 11.07 3.45 -3.14
N ALA A 182 11.55 2.29 -2.72
CA ALA A 182 11.55 1.08 -3.54
C ALA A 182 10.12 0.61 -3.91
N GLN A 183 9.16 0.72 -2.97
CA GLN A 183 7.74 0.45 -3.24
C GLN A 183 7.17 1.45 -4.25
N TRP A 184 7.55 2.72 -4.14
CA TRP A 184 7.12 3.80 -5.02
C TRP A 184 7.79 3.80 -6.40
N LEU A 185 8.95 3.15 -6.55
CA LEU A 185 9.58 2.84 -7.84
C LEU A 185 9.03 1.58 -8.50
N GLY A 186 8.55 0.62 -7.70
CA GLY A 186 7.96 -0.61 -8.23
C GLY A 186 8.96 -1.68 -8.52
N VAL A 187 10.10 -1.60 -7.84
CA VAL A 187 11.04 -2.68 -7.75
C VAL A 187 10.25 -3.89 -7.24
N ASN A 188 10.22 -4.98 -8.03
CA ASN A 188 9.50 -6.20 -7.68
C ASN A 188 10.04 -6.73 -6.34
N GLN A 189 9.29 -6.48 -5.28
CA GLN A 189 9.67 -6.85 -3.93
C GLN A 189 9.13 -8.24 -3.62
N THR A 190 10.03 -9.17 -3.30
CA THR A 190 9.66 -10.42 -2.61
C THR A 190 9.22 -10.16 -1.16
N GLN A 191 9.66 -9.03 -0.59
CA GLN A 191 9.41 -8.64 0.80
C GLN A 191 8.92 -7.19 0.84
N ALA A 192 7.79 -6.96 1.50
CA ALA A 192 7.30 -5.61 1.70
C ALA A 192 8.07 -4.85 2.79
N ASN A 193 7.99 -3.52 2.80
CA ASN A 193 8.48 -2.71 3.91
C ASN A 193 7.61 -2.96 5.17
N SER A 194 7.98 -3.97 5.94
CA SER A 194 7.22 -4.48 7.08
C SER A 194 7.69 -3.92 8.43
N VAL A 195 8.49 -2.86 8.42
CA VAL A 195 8.98 -2.14 9.60
C VAL A 195 8.35 -0.74 9.60
N ALA A 196 7.99 -0.22 10.78
CA ALA A 196 7.38 1.10 10.94
C ALA A 196 8.12 1.94 11.98
N PRO A 197 8.54 3.16 11.65
CA PRO A 197 8.91 4.18 12.63
C PRO A 197 7.75 4.54 13.53
N ILE A 198 7.98 4.60 14.83
CA ILE A 198 7.02 5.04 15.84
C ILE A 198 7.64 6.21 16.61
N LEU A 199 7.13 7.42 16.37
CA LEU A 199 7.59 8.63 17.05
C LEU A 199 6.88 8.79 18.39
N ILE A 200 7.65 8.87 19.46
CA ILE A 200 7.17 8.87 20.84
C ILE A 200 7.51 10.21 21.48
N SER A 201 6.58 10.79 22.22
CA SER A 201 6.89 11.87 23.16
C SER A 201 5.72 12.01 24.12
N GLU A 202 5.99 11.97 25.43
CA GLU A 202 4.99 12.16 26.47
C GLU A 202 4.37 13.57 26.41
N GLU A 203 5.19 14.56 26.04
CA GLU A 203 4.72 15.91 25.79
C GLU A 203 3.98 16.00 24.46
N GLN A 204 2.80 16.61 24.50
CA GLN A 204 2.04 16.96 23.30
C GLN A 204 2.69 18.16 22.59
N GLY A 205 2.42 18.31 21.30
CA GLY A 205 2.86 19.49 20.55
C GLY A 205 4.23 19.39 19.87
N ARG A 206 4.98 18.29 20.02
CA ARG A 206 6.30 18.09 19.35
C ARG A 206 6.24 17.92 17.81
N HIS A 207 5.13 18.27 17.16
CA HIS A 207 4.91 18.16 15.72
C HIS A 207 5.10 16.77 15.07
N LYS A 208 5.02 15.67 15.84
CA LYS A 208 5.18 14.27 15.36
C LYS A 208 4.27 13.95 14.16
N SER A 209 2.96 14.15 14.30
CA SER A 209 2.01 13.84 13.22
C SER A 209 2.16 14.79 12.01
N THR A 210 2.64 16.02 12.24
CA THR A 210 3.00 16.95 11.16
C THR A 210 4.21 16.44 10.39
N PHE A 211 5.27 16.01 11.07
CA PHE A 211 6.44 15.40 10.44
C PHE A 211 6.06 14.19 9.58
N CYS A 212 5.26 13.26 10.12
CA CYS A 212 4.78 12.09 9.37
C CYS A 212 4.07 12.49 8.07
N ARG A 213 3.19 13.50 8.13
CA ARG A 213 2.49 14.02 6.96
C ARG A 213 3.45 14.69 5.97
N MET A 214 4.45 15.40 6.48
CA MET A 214 5.41 16.15 5.68
C MET A 214 6.48 15.29 5.00
N LEU A 215 6.60 14.00 5.33
CA LEU A 215 7.39 13.08 4.52
C LEU A 215 6.81 12.89 3.10
N MET A 216 5.50 13.15 2.93
CA MET A 216 4.83 13.07 1.64
C MET A 216 5.07 14.35 0.83
N PRO A 217 5.56 14.25 -0.41
CA PRO A 217 5.64 15.39 -1.32
C PRO A 217 4.26 16.02 -1.52
N PRO A 218 4.16 17.34 -1.74
CA PRO A 218 2.87 18.02 -1.94
C PRO A 218 1.99 17.38 -3.02
N GLN A 219 2.59 16.92 -4.12
CA GLN A 219 1.91 16.27 -5.24
C GLN A 219 1.29 14.91 -4.86
N LEU A 220 1.83 14.26 -3.81
CA LEU A 220 1.40 12.96 -3.30
C LEU A 220 0.71 13.05 -1.94
N ALA A 221 0.49 14.25 -1.40
CA ALA A 221 -0.07 14.47 -0.07
C ALA A 221 -1.43 13.78 0.13
N ARG A 222 -2.23 13.62 -0.94
CA ARG A 222 -3.53 12.94 -0.90
C ARG A 222 -3.45 11.43 -0.64
N TYR A 223 -2.27 10.83 -0.79
CA TYR A 223 -2.02 9.40 -0.56
C TYR A 223 -1.41 9.12 0.82
N TYR A 224 -1.52 10.10 1.72
CA TYR A 224 -1.30 9.96 3.16
C TYR A 224 -2.63 9.62 3.84
N SER A 225 -2.63 8.68 4.79
CA SER A 225 -3.80 8.44 5.64
C SER A 225 -3.40 8.19 7.09
N ASP A 226 -4.04 8.89 8.01
CA ASP A 226 -3.96 8.68 9.47
C ASP A 226 -5.15 7.88 10.03
N ASN A 227 -6.08 7.46 9.16
CA ASN A 227 -7.32 6.79 9.54
C ASN A 227 -7.24 5.27 9.29
N LEU A 228 -6.21 4.61 9.84
CA LEU A 228 -6.05 3.16 9.70
C LEU A 228 -6.98 2.41 10.66
N LYS A 229 -8.08 1.85 10.11
CA LYS A 229 -9.00 0.98 10.86
C LYS A 229 -8.74 -0.48 10.54
N LEU A 230 -8.29 -1.24 11.54
CA LEU A 230 -8.09 -2.70 11.45
C LEU A 230 -9.40 -3.47 11.61
N THR A 231 -10.40 -3.14 10.79
CA THR A 231 -11.70 -3.81 10.76
C THR A 231 -12.07 -4.14 9.32
N ALA A 232 -12.99 -5.10 9.10
CA ALA A 232 -13.46 -5.44 7.77
C ALA A 232 -14.03 -4.23 7.02
N GLN A 233 -14.76 -3.34 7.71
CA GLN A 233 -15.28 -2.09 7.15
C GLN A 233 -14.18 -1.09 6.78
N GLY A 234 -13.04 -1.12 7.49
CA GLY A 234 -11.89 -0.27 7.20
C GLY A 234 -11.10 -0.67 5.96
N ASN A 235 -11.33 -1.88 5.44
CA ASN A 235 -10.67 -2.44 4.26
C ASN A 235 -9.16 -2.13 4.18
N PRO A 236 -8.37 -2.49 5.22
CA PRO A 236 -6.99 -2.06 5.34
C PRO A 236 -6.08 -2.62 4.23
N GLU A 237 -6.42 -3.78 3.66
CA GLU A 237 -5.72 -4.37 2.52
C GLU A 237 -5.80 -3.46 1.29
N ARG A 238 -6.97 -2.83 1.06
CA ARG A 238 -7.14 -1.86 -0.03
C ARG A 238 -6.26 -0.64 0.16
N LEU A 239 -6.15 -0.13 1.39
CA LEU A 239 -5.29 1.01 1.70
C LEU A 239 -3.81 0.72 1.36
N LEU A 240 -3.35 -0.53 1.50
CA LEU A 240 -1.99 -0.91 1.13
C LEU A 240 -1.68 -0.75 -0.36
N ALA A 241 -2.71 -0.83 -1.21
CA ALA A 241 -2.60 -0.69 -2.67
C ALA A 241 -2.88 0.74 -3.16
N GLU A 242 -3.47 1.60 -2.34
CA GLU A 242 -3.93 2.94 -2.76
C GLU A 242 -3.18 4.09 -2.07
N MET A 243 -2.61 3.86 -0.88
CA MET A 243 -1.91 4.88 -0.09
C MET A 243 -0.39 4.67 -0.12
N GLY A 244 0.38 5.75 -0.14
CA GLY A 244 1.85 5.69 -0.09
C GLY A 244 2.38 5.60 1.34
N LEU A 245 1.70 6.24 2.29
CA LEU A 245 2.08 6.26 3.69
C LEU A 245 0.84 6.19 4.59
N LEU A 246 0.83 5.17 5.45
CA LEU A 246 -0.22 4.94 6.45
C LEU A 246 0.34 5.31 7.82
N ASN A 247 -0.22 6.35 8.43
CA ASN A 247 0.09 6.75 9.79
C ASN A 247 -0.83 6.02 10.79
N MET A 248 -0.20 5.37 11.76
CA MET A 248 -0.82 4.77 12.93
C MET A 248 -0.85 5.82 14.04
N ASP A 249 -1.77 6.77 13.89
CA ASP A 249 -1.92 7.87 14.86
C ASP A 249 -2.45 7.34 16.20
N GLU A 250 -1.82 7.77 17.30
CA GLU A 250 -2.03 7.21 18.64
C GLU A 250 -1.87 5.68 18.64
N PHE A 251 -0.64 5.22 18.37
CA PHE A 251 -0.28 3.81 18.25
C PHE A 251 -0.69 2.97 19.48
N ASP A 252 -0.77 3.58 20.67
CA ASP A 252 -1.24 2.96 21.91
C ASP A 252 -2.73 2.51 21.85
N LYS A 253 -3.52 2.97 20.87
CA LYS A 253 -4.87 2.44 20.58
C LYS A 253 -4.85 0.98 20.11
N PHE A 254 -3.72 0.48 19.61
CA PHE A 254 -3.57 -0.89 19.16
C PHE A 254 -3.22 -1.83 20.32
N GLY A 255 -4.21 -2.11 21.17
CA GLY A 255 -4.05 -3.07 22.25
C GLY A 255 -3.72 -4.50 21.77
N ALA A 256 -3.42 -5.39 22.72
CA ALA A 256 -2.93 -6.76 22.49
C ALA A 256 -3.75 -7.59 21.47
N GLN A 257 -5.06 -7.36 21.35
CA GLN A 257 -5.93 -8.05 20.40
C GLN A 257 -5.75 -7.60 18.94
N LYS A 258 -5.43 -6.32 18.72
CA LYS A 258 -5.26 -5.74 17.37
C LYS A 258 -3.84 -5.89 16.84
N MET A 259 -2.87 -6.03 17.74
CA MET A 259 -1.45 -6.12 17.39
C MET A 259 -1.11 -7.28 16.43
N PRO A 260 -1.65 -8.51 16.59
CA PRO A 260 -1.44 -9.58 15.61
C PRO A 260 -2.00 -9.26 14.22
N LEU A 261 -3.17 -8.63 14.14
CA LEU A 261 -3.79 -8.21 12.88
C LEU A 261 -2.93 -7.15 12.18
N LEU A 262 -2.43 -6.17 12.94
CA LEU A 262 -1.53 -5.14 12.42
C LEU A 262 -0.24 -5.76 11.87
N LYS A 263 0.39 -6.67 12.64
CA LYS A 263 1.62 -7.36 12.21
C LYS A 263 1.42 -8.17 10.93
N ASN A 264 0.27 -8.83 10.80
CA ASN A 264 -0.09 -9.56 9.59
C ASN A 264 -0.20 -8.58 8.40
N LEU A 265 -0.97 -7.51 8.55
CA LEU A 265 -1.14 -6.47 7.54
C LEU A 265 0.20 -5.87 7.09
N MET A 266 1.09 -5.56 8.04
CA MET A 266 2.43 -5.04 7.75
C MET A 266 3.31 -6.02 6.97
N GLN A 267 3.06 -7.33 7.06
CA GLN A 267 3.84 -8.37 6.37
C GLN A 267 3.31 -8.70 4.96
N MET A 268 2.07 -8.33 4.64
CA MET A 268 1.47 -8.64 3.33
C MET A 268 2.26 -7.98 2.18
N SER A 269 2.77 -8.79 1.25
CA SER A 269 3.52 -8.32 0.08
C SER A 269 2.71 -8.34 -1.22
N SER A 270 1.86 -9.35 -1.40
CA SER A 270 0.94 -9.46 -2.53
C SER A 270 -0.50 -9.25 -2.07
N LEU A 271 -1.23 -8.36 -2.74
CA LEU A 271 -2.62 -8.04 -2.42
C LEU A 271 -3.53 -8.56 -3.53
N ASN A 272 -4.51 -9.39 -3.18
CA ASN A 272 -5.56 -9.82 -4.10
C ASN A 272 -6.85 -9.12 -3.69
N ILE A 273 -7.10 -7.95 -4.27
CA ILE A 273 -8.21 -7.08 -3.87
C ILE A 273 -9.28 -7.09 -4.96
N CYS A 274 -10.54 -7.16 -4.52
CA CYS A 274 -11.68 -6.87 -5.37
C CYS A 274 -12.13 -5.43 -5.09
N LYS A 275 -12.04 -4.54 -6.08
CA LYS A 275 -12.57 -3.18 -5.93
C LYS A 275 -14.09 -3.23 -5.96
N ALA A 276 -14.75 -2.37 -5.18
CA ALA A 276 -16.20 -2.43 -4.91
C ALA A 276 -17.11 -2.51 -6.16
N TYR A 277 -16.65 -2.00 -7.30
CA TYR A 277 -17.39 -1.97 -8.57
C TYR A 277 -16.91 -2.99 -9.61
N GLN A 278 -15.87 -3.78 -9.30
CA GLN A 278 -15.34 -4.80 -10.20
C GLN A 278 -15.78 -6.18 -9.73
N LYS A 279 -16.23 -7.04 -10.64
CA LYS A 279 -16.63 -8.43 -10.31
C LYS A 279 -15.43 -9.37 -10.10
N ASN A 280 -14.24 -8.95 -10.54
CA ASN A 280 -13.05 -9.79 -10.55
C ASN A 280 -11.99 -9.24 -9.59
N PHE A 281 -11.38 -10.14 -8.82
CA PHE A 281 -10.18 -9.83 -8.05
C PHE A 281 -9.04 -9.44 -8.98
N ARG A 282 -8.31 -8.39 -8.62
CA ARG A 282 -7.06 -8.01 -9.27
C ARG A 282 -5.94 -8.07 -8.25
N SER A 283 -4.79 -8.59 -8.69
CA SER A 283 -3.57 -8.44 -7.91
C SER A 283 -3.09 -7.00 -8.07
N LEU A 284 -3.04 -6.24 -6.97
CA LEU A 284 -2.51 -4.88 -6.96
C LEU A 284 -1.17 -4.88 -6.23
N PRO A 285 -0.16 -4.15 -6.75
CA PRO A 285 1.10 -4.01 -6.05
C PRO A 285 0.88 -3.23 -4.75
N ARG A 286 1.51 -3.69 -3.67
CA ARG A 286 1.56 -2.91 -2.43
C ARG A 286 2.46 -1.68 -2.63
N ILE A 287 1.95 -0.51 -2.26
CA ILE A 287 2.67 0.76 -2.30
C ILE A 287 2.83 1.40 -0.92
N ALA A 288 2.04 0.97 0.06
CA ALA A 288 2.06 1.58 1.39
C ALA A 288 3.23 1.11 2.26
N SER A 289 3.87 2.10 2.87
CA SER A 289 4.69 1.97 4.08
C SER A 289 3.93 2.47 5.31
N PHE A 290 4.38 2.06 6.49
CA PHE A 290 3.76 2.42 7.77
C PHE A 290 4.66 3.35 8.57
N ILE A 291 4.05 4.31 9.26
CA ILE A 291 4.65 5.17 10.27
C ILE A 291 3.63 5.32 11.41
N GLY A 292 4.05 5.73 12.60
CA GLY A 292 3.14 5.93 13.73
C GLY A 292 3.61 7.00 14.68
N THR A 293 2.69 7.46 15.50
CA THR A 293 2.95 8.42 16.58
C THR A 293 2.32 7.90 17.86
N SER A 294 2.94 8.17 19.01
CA SER A 294 2.29 7.98 20.30
C SER A 294 2.75 9.00 21.32
N ASN A 295 1.90 9.20 22.33
CA ASN A 295 2.21 9.99 23.50
C ASN A 295 2.57 9.11 24.72
N ARG A 296 2.69 7.79 24.52
CA ARG A 296 3.02 6.82 25.56
C ARG A 296 4.33 6.12 25.23
N THR A 297 5.10 5.81 26.25
CA THR A 297 6.36 5.07 26.14
C THR A 297 6.13 3.55 26.25
N ASP A 298 5.07 3.12 26.92
CA ASP A 298 4.72 1.72 27.19
C ASP A 298 3.90 1.05 26.06
N LEU A 299 4.45 1.05 24.84
CA LEU A 299 3.72 0.69 23.61
C LEU A 299 3.71 -0.79 23.25
N LEU A 300 4.75 -1.52 23.64
CA LEU A 300 5.04 -2.83 23.09
C LEU A 300 4.79 -3.93 24.15
N CYS A 301 3.96 -4.93 23.84
CA CYS A 301 3.67 -6.02 24.77
C CYS A 301 4.32 -7.35 24.38
N ASP A 302 4.87 -7.47 23.17
CA ASP A 302 5.42 -8.73 22.64
C ASP A 302 6.87 -8.52 22.17
N PRO A 303 7.86 -9.07 22.90
CA PRO A 303 9.26 -8.97 22.55
C PRO A 303 9.59 -9.54 21.17
N THR A 304 8.93 -10.59 20.70
CA THR A 304 9.27 -11.22 19.40
C THR A 304 8.81 -10.39 18.21
N GLY A 305 7.70 -9.67 18.36
CA GLY A 305 7.13 -8.83 17.32
C GLY A 305 7.68 -7.41 17.26
N SER A 306 8.41 -6.96 18.29
CA SER A 306 8.89 -5.59 18.41
C SER A 306 9.92 -5.19 17.36
N ARG A 307 10.62 -6.15 16.74
CA ARG A 307 11.56 -5.90 15.63
C ARG A 307 10.94 -5.19 14.41
N ARG A 308 9.60 -5.15 14.31
CA ARG A 308 8.85 -4.46 13.26
C ARG A 308 8.61 -2.97 13.55
N PHE A 309 9.08 -2.47 14.68
CA PHE A 309 8.89 -1.07 15.08
C PHE A 309 10.24 -0.42 15.36
N ILE A 310 10.44 0.79 14.86
CA ILE A 310 11.58 1.65 15.20
C ILE A 310 11.04 2.68 16.18
N CYS A 311 11.07 2.36 17.47
CA CYS A 311 10.61 3.27 18.52
C CYS A 311 11.69 4.32 18.78
N ILE A 312 11.33 5.60 18.68
CA ILE A 312 12.24 6.70 18.95
C ILE A 312 11.51 7.82 19.68
N GLU A 313 12.18 8.38 20.67
CA GLU A 313 11.68 9.55 21.39
C GLU A 313 12.07 10.84 20.66
N ALA A 314 11.11 11.74 20.50
CA ALA A 314 11.30 13.08 19.97
C ALA A 314 11.50 14.04 21.15
N GLU A 315 12.76 14.27 21.52
CA GLU A 315 13.15 15.07 22.69
C GLU A 315 12.96 16.59 22.49
N HIS A 316 12.85 17.04 21.24
CA HIS A 316 12.72 18.44 20.82
C HIS A 316 11.56 18.60 19.82
N ASP A 317 11.12 19.84 19.60
CA ASP A 317 10.14 20.12 18.55
C ASP A 317 10.74 19.80 17.18
N ILE A 318 9.99 19.02 16.39
CA ILE A 318 10.46 18.61 15.07
C ILE A 318 10.25 19.76 14.08
N ASP A 319 11.36 20.30 13.54
CA ASP A 319 11.30 21.29 12.47
C ASP A 319 10.80 20.63 11.18
N CYS A 320 9.60 21.01 10.78
CA CYS A 320 8.96 20.48 9.58
C CYS A 320 9.14 21.40 8.36
N THR A 321 9.88 22.51 8.45
CA THR A 321 9.97 23.49 7.36
C THR A 321 11.07 23.17 6.32
N GLY A 322 10.96 23.73 5.12
CA GLY A 322 12.05 23.68 4.11
C GLY A 322 12.48 22.28 3.67
N ILE A 323 11.56 21.31 3.62
CA ILE A 323 11.87 19.94 3.18
C ILE A 323 11.97 19.93 1.65
N GLU A 324 13.16 19.64 1.12
CA GLU A 324 13.40 19.51 -0.31
C GLU A 324 13.08 18.09 -0.80
N HIS A 325 11.78 17.76 -0.91
CA HIS A 325 11.33 16.40 -1.26
C HIS A 325 11.96 15.88 -2.55
N SER A 326 12.02 16.70 -3.60
CA SER A 326 12.57 16.28 -4.90
C SER A 326 14.02 15.78 -4.79
N GLN A 327 14.87 16.48 -4.03
CA GLN A 327 16.26 16.06 -3.82
C GLN A 327 16.38 14.87 -2.85
N ILE A 328 15.53 14.78 -1.83
CA ILE A 328 15.49 13.62 -0.92
C ILE A 328 15.12 12.33 -1.68
N TYR A 329 14.06 12.37 -2.48
CA TYR A 329 13.65 11.21 -3.26
C TYR A 329 14.60 10.94 -4.43
N ALA A 330 15.28 11.95 -4.98
CA ALA A 330 16.36 11.75 -5.96
C ALA A 330 17.56 10.99 -5.33
N GLN A 331 17.99 11.38 -4.13
CA GLN A 331 19.00 10.65 -3.35
C GLN A 331 18.60 9.18 -3.18
N LEU A 332 17.39 8.93 -2.67
CA LEU A 332 16.88 7.57 -2.44
C LEU A 332 16.83 6.75 -3.75
N LYS A 333 16.38 7.36 -4.85
CA LYS A 333 16.31 6.71 -6.17
C LYS A 333 17.71 6.32 -6.66
N GLU A 334 18.69 7.21 -6.55
CA GLU A 334 20.08 6.94 -6.98
C GLU A 334 20.72 5.83 -6.15
N GLU A 335 20.57 5.87 -4.82
CA GLU A 335 21.05 4.82 -3.93
C GLU A 335 20.44 3.45 -4.26
N LEU A 336 19.13 3.40 -4.53
CA LEU A 336 18.45 2.16 -4.95
C LEU A 336 18.96 1.64 -6.30
N LEU A 337 19.19 2.53 -7.27
CA LEU A 337 19.77 2.17 -8.57
C LEU A 337 21.21 1.68 -8.45
N ALA A 338 21.96 2.20 -7.48
CA ALA A 338 23.29 1.73 -7.09
C ALA A 338 23.27 0.40 -6.32
N GLY A 339 22.09 -0.16 -6.03
CA GLY A 339 21.92 -1.45 -5.36
C GLY A 339 21.89 -1.37 -3.84
N ALA A 340 21.59 -0.20 -3.26
CA ALA A 340 21.44 -0.06 -1.81
C ALA A 340 20.37 -1.01 -1.27
N ARG A 341 20.67 -1.62 -0.11
CA ARG A 341 19.75 -2.51 0.59
C ARG A 341 18.63 -1.70 1.23
N HIS A 342 17.39 -2.11 0.96
CA HIS A 342 16.17 -1.43 1.44
C HIS A 342 15.33 -2.29 2.39
N TRP A 343 15.91 -3.38 2.91
CA TRP A 343 15.31 -4.26 3.91
C TRP A 343 16.26 -4.42 5.10
N PHE A 344 15.70 -4.73 6.26
CA PHE A 344 16.46 -4.93 7.49
C PHE A 344 17.09 -6.33 7.51
N SER A 345 18.35 -6.40 7.95
CA SER A 345 19.01 -7.67 8.27
C SER A 345 18.56 -8.22 9.63
N LYS A 346 18.82 -9.52 9.88
CA LYS A 346 18.51 -10.13 11.18
C LYS A 346 19.25 -9.46 12.33
N GLU A 347 20.48 -9.03 12.10
CA GLU A 347 21.31 -8.32 13.07
C GLU A 347 20.72 -6.96 13.42
N GLU A 348 20.20 -6.24 12.43
CA GLU A 348 19.50 -4.96 12.63
C GLU A 348 18.15 -5.15 13.33
N GLU A 349 17.38 -6.16 12.94
CA GLU A 349 16.14 -6.54 13.63
C GLU A 349 16.39 -6.85 15.12
N HIS A 350 17.47 -7.58 15.44
CA HIS A 350 17.86 -7.84 16.83
C HIS A 350 18.31 -6.58 17.56
N THR A 351 18.99 -5.67 16.87
CA THR A 351 19.42 -4.39 17.45
C THR A 351 18.21 -3.52 17.78
N LEU A 352 17.22 -3.44 16.87
CA LEU A 352 15.94 -2.78 17.11
C LEU A 352 15.17 -3.42 18.28
N GLN A 353 15.13 -4.76 18.33
CA GLN A 353 14.46 -5.48 19.41
C GLN A 353 15.07 -5.19 20.79
N ARG A 354 16.41 -5.04 20.88
CA ARG A 354 17.10 -4.63 22.11
C ARG A 354 16.82 -3.18 22.45
N HIS A 355 16.93 -2.26 21.48
CA HIS A 355 16.59 -0.84 21.69
C HIS A 355 15.15 -0.67 22.18
N ASN A 356 14.23 -1.45 21.64
CA ASN A 356 12.83 -1.42 21.99
C ASN A 356 12.51 -1.91 23.41
N SER A 357 13.49 -2.44 24.17
CA SER A 357 13.25 -2.89 25.54
C SER A 357 12.80 -1.76 26.46
N ALA A 358 13.22 -0.52 26.18
CA ALA A 358 12.80 0.66 26.93
C ALA A 358 11.32 1.02 26.73
N TYR A 359 10.69 0.51 25.67
CA TYR A 359 9.30 0.82 25.31
C TYR A 359 8.33 -0.36 25.53
N TYR A 360 8.79 -1.41 26.23
CA TYR A 360 7.92 -2.49 26.62
C TYR A 360 6.96 -2.05 27.72
N HIS A 361 5.69 -2.44 27.58
CA HIS A 361 4.70 -2.23 28.62
C HIS A 361 5.10 -3.02 29.86
N VAL A 362 5.49 -2.29 30.90
CA VAL A 362 5.77 -2.84 32.21
C VAL A 362 4.44 -3.19 32.86
N ASN A 363 4.14 -4.49 32.99
CA ASN A 363 2.97 -4.93 33.74
C ASN A 363 3.29 -4.79 35.24
N PRO A 364 2.64 -3.89 36.00
CA PRO A 364 2.98 -3.67 37.41
C PRO A 364 2.86 -4.94 38.27
N ILE A 365 1.97 -5.86 37.88
CA ILE A 365 1.81 -7.15 38.56
C ILE A 365 2.99 -8.07 38.24
N GLU A 366 3.50 -8.05 37.00
CA GLU A 366 4.68 -8.81 36.62
C GLU A 366 5.92 -8.31 37.36
N ASP A 367 6.08 -7.01 37.52
CA ASP A 367 7.17 -6.44 38.33
C ASP A 367 7.07 -6.85 39.79
N ILE A 368 5.88 -6.76 40.38
CA ILE A 368 5.64 -7.24 41.74
C ILE A 368 6.00 -8.73 41.84
N VAL A 369 5.61 -9.55 40.86
CA VAL A 369 5.96 -10.97 40.80
C VAL A 369 7.47 -11.15 40.73
N ARG A 370 8.17 -10.45 39.83
CA ARG A 370 9.64 -10.54 39.66
C ARG A 370 10.41 -10.07 40.89
N ASN A 371 9.89 -9.06 41.58
CA ASN A 371 10.49 -8.53 42.81
C ASN A 371 10.17 -9.38 44.05
N THR A 372 9.09 -10.16 44.03
CA THR A 372 8.69 -11.01 45.15
C THR A 372 9.20 -12.45 44.99
N TYR A 373 9.21 -12.96 43.77
CA TYR A 373 9.49 -14.35 43.42
C TYR A 373 10.49 -14.48 42.29
N ALA A 374 11.51 -15.33 42.48
CA ALA A 374 12.40 -15.78 41.42
C ALA A 374 12.05 -17.22 40.99
N PRO A 375 12.31 -17.60 39.73
CA PRO A 375 12.20 -18.99 39.29
C PRO A 375 13.11 -19.89 40.14
N ALA A 376 12.61 -21.06 40.52
CA ALA A 376 13.36 -22.08 41.25
C ALA A 376 13.21 -23.46 40.59
N THR A 377 14.22 -24.30 40.81
CA THR A 377 14.19 -25.73 40.49
C THR A 377 13.88 -26.57 41.72
N LEU A 378 13.32 -27.76 41.53
CA LEU A 378 12.93 -28.68 42.64
C LEU A 378 14.09 -29.06 43.55
N ASP A 379 15.32 -28.98 43.04
CA ASP A 379 16.54 -29.38 43.72
C ASP A 379 17.09 -28.27 44.63
N GLU A 380 16.52 -27.06 44.56
CA GLU A 380 16.91 -25.93 45.40
C GLU A 380 16.24 -26.00 46.80
N PRO A 381 17.01 -25.80 47.89
CA PRO A 381 16.51 -25.94 49.26
C PRO A 381 15.43 -24.90 49.63
N ASP A 382 15.44 -23.73 48.99
CA ASP A 382 14.49 -22.64 49.22
C ASP A 382 13.32 -22.65 48.21
N CYS A 383 13.13 -23.75 47.47
CA CYS A 383 12.07 -23.88 46.47
C CYS A 383 10.69 -24.08 47.12
N LEU A 384 9.74 -23.22 46.76
CA LEU A 384 8.34 -23.31 47.12
C LEU A 384 7.52 -23.77 45.92
N SER A 385 6.61 -24.71 46.16
CA SER A 385 5.65 -25.18 45.17
C SER A 385 4.26 -24.63 45.52
N LEU A 386 3.88 -23.51 44.90
CA LEU A 386 2.67 -22.76 45.25
C LEU A 386 1.67 -22.73 44.10
N SER A 387 0.37 -22.85 44.40
CA SER A 387 -0.67 -22.64 43.39
C SER A 387 -0.80 -21.15 43.06
N ALA A 388 -1.27 -20.84 41.84
CA ALA A 388 -1.51 -19.44 41.44
C ALA A 388 -2.53 -18.73 42.36
N ALA A 389 -3.45 -19.47 42.99
CA ALA A 389 -4.40 -18.92 43.97
C ALA A 389 -3.69 -18.48 45.27
N ILE A 390 -2.74 -19.28 45.76
CA ILE A 390 -1.96 -18.95 46.96
C ILE A 390 -1.08 -17.73 46.67
N ILE A 391 -0.33 -17.74 45.56
CA ILE A 391 0.50 -16.60 45.16
C ILE A 391 -0.36 -15.34 44.98
N HIS A 392 -1.54 -15.45 44.36
CA HIS A 392 -2.47 -14.33 44.20
C HIS A 392 -2.93 -13.76 45.54
N GLN A 393 -3.30 -14.62 46.48
CA GLN A 393 -3.72 -14.20 47.82
C GLN A 393 -2.57 -13.52 48.59
N GLU A 394 -1.36 -14.04 48.52
CA GLU A 394 -0.18 -13.43 49.15
C GLU A 394 0.13 -12.05 48.56
N LEU A 395 0.14 -11.94 47.23
CA LEU A 395 0.38 -10.67 46.57
C LEU A 395 -0.76 -9.66 46.82
N LYS A 396 -2.02 -10.11 46.83
CA LYS A 396 -3.17 -9.25 47.10
C LYS A 396 -3.18 -8.70 48.52
N LYS A 397 -2.62 -9.42 49.50
CA LYS A 397 -2.44 -8.91 50.87
C LYS A 397 -1.42 -7.77 50.92
N LYS A 398 -0.31 -7.89 50.19
CA LYS A 398 0.75 -6.87 50.14
C LYS A 398 0.40 -5.68 49.23
N PHE A 399 -0.28 -5.94 48.11
CA PHE A 399 -0.56 -4.95 47.05
C PHE A 399 -2.04 -4.97 46.62
N PRO A 400 -2.99 -4.65 47.52
CA PRO A 400 -4.42 -4.80 47.26
C PRO A 400 -4.95 -3.91 46.13
N ALA A 401 -4.38 -2.72 45.93
CA ALA A 401 -4.79 -1.78 44.88
C ALA A 401 -4.41 -2.28 43.47
N VAL A 402 -3.19 -2.83 43.31
CA VAL A 402 -2.66 -3.27 42.02
C VAL A 402 -3.31 -4.58 41.56
N LEU A 403 -3.60 -5.50 42.48
CA LEU A 403 -4.26 -6.78 42.16
C LEU A 403 -5.79 -6.72 42.18
N ARG A 404 -6.41 -5.54 42.30
CA ARG A 404 -7.87 -5.37 42.44
C ARG A 404 -8.68 -6.09 41.36
N ASN A 405 -8.20 -6.02 40.11
CA ASN A 405 -8.85 -6.61 38.93
C ASN A 405 -8.09 -7.83 38.36
N CYS A 406 -7.03 -8.28 39.01
CA CYS A 406 -6.28 -9.45 38.58
C CYS A 406 -6.94 -10.71 39.13
N THR A 407 -7.21 -11.69 38.28
CA THR A 407 -7.65 -13.03 38.70
C THR A 407 -6.45 -13.96 38.89
N SER A 408 -6.63 -15.07 39.63
CA SER A 408 -5.57 -16.09 39.77
C SER A 408 -5.18 -16.72 38.41
N ILE A 409 -6.09 -16.74 37.43
CA ILE A 409 -5.83 -17.24 36.07
C ILE A 409 -4.93 -16.27 35.29
N GLN A 410 -5.21 -14.95 35.37
CA GLN A 410 -4.33 -13.94 34.78
C GLN A 410 -2.95 -13.95 35.44
N LEU A 411 -2.89 -14.12 36.77
CA LEU A 411 -1.62 -14.24 37.48
C LEU A 411 -0.83 -15.49 37.05
N ALA A 412 -1.50 -16.62 36.83
CA ALA A 412 -0.87 -17.83 36.29
C ALA A 412 -0.18 -17.61 34.93
N GLN A 413 -0.80 -16.81 34.05
CA GLN A 413 -0.21 -16.43 32.77
C GLN A 413 1.03 -15.55 32.97
N ILE A 414 0.95 -14.57 33.89
CA ILE A 414 2.06 -13.68 34.24
C ILE A 414 3.24 -14.46 34.85
N LEU A 415 2.99 -15.40 35.76
CA LEU A 415 4.03 -16.26 36.33
C LEU A 415 4.78 -17.03 35.23
N THR A 416 4.04 -17.59 34.29
CA THR A 416 4.64 -18.33 33.16
C THR A 416 5.46 -17.40 32.26
N ALA A 417 4.96 -16.19 31.96
CA ALA A 417 5.68 -15.17 31.20
C ALA A 417 6.94 -14.65 31.92
N ALA A 418 6.91 -14.63 33.26
CA ALA A 418 8.05 -14.28 34.10
C ALA A 418 9.16 -15.34 34.11
N GLY A 419 8.97 -16.48 33.43
CA GLY A 419 9.92 -17.60 33.37
C GLY A 419 9.80 -18.57 34.54
N ILE A 420 8.72 -18.51 35.32
CA ILE A 420 8.47 -19.42 36.45
C ILE A 420 7.88 -20.73 35.92
N SER A 421 8.50 -21.84 36.30
CA SER A 421 8.12 -23.18 35.83
C SER A 421 6.81 -23.65 36.44
N ARG A 422 5.90 -24.13 35.57
CA ARG A 422 4.62 -24.73 35.95
C ARG A 422 4.74 -26.25 36.04
N GLN A 423 4.34 -26.82 37.17
CA GLN A 423 4.28 -28.27 37.39
C GLN A 423 2.82 -28.72 37.58
N HIS A 424 2.46 -29.82 36.93
CA HIS A 424 1.13 -30.41 37.08
C HIS A 424 1.12 -31.41 38.25
N THR A 425 0.13 -31.29 39.14
CA THR A 425 -0.05 -32.21 40.29
C THR A 425 -1.48 -32.74 40.31
N ARG A 426 -1.74 -33.77 41.13
CA ARG A 426 -3.09 -34.33 41.34
C ARG A 426 -4.13 -33.30 41.83
N LEU A 427 -3.68 -32.23 42.48
CA LEU A 427 -4.55 -31.18 43.04
C LEU A 427 -4.63 -29.92 42.16
N GLY A 428 -3.97 -29.93 41.00
CA GLY A 428 -3.93 -28.81 40.06
C GLY A 428 -2.51 -28.36 39.71
N ASN A 429 -2.41 -27.20 39.06
CA ASN A 429 -1.13 -26.63 38.65
C ASN A 429 -0.48 -25.84 39.79
N VAL A 430 0.81 -26.08 40.01
CA VAL A 430 1.67 -25.35 40.96
C VAL A 430 2.85 -24.72 40.20
N TYR A 431 3.45 -23.71 40.82
CA TYR A 431 4.54 -22.92 40.26
C TYR A 431 5.73 -22.98 41.22
N LEU A 432 6.91 -23.28 40.66
CA LEU A 432 8.15 -23.44 41.41
C LEU A 432 8.86 -22.09 41.57
N VAL A 433 8.83 -21.54 42.77
CA VAL A 433 9.31 -20.19 43.07
C VAL A 433 10.16 -20.15 44.32
N LYS A 434 11.07 -19.20 44.43
CA LYS A 434 11.74 -18.82 45.68
C LYS A 434 11.48 -17.36 45.99
N ARG A 435 11.39 -17.00 47.27
CA ARG A 435 11.20 -15.60 47.67
C ARG A 435 12.49 -14.82 47.46
N VAL A 436 12.41 -13.63 46.86
CA VAL A 436 13.56 -12.75 46.70
C VAL A 436 13.90 -12.12 48.06
N LYS A 437 15.13 -12.33 48.55
CA LYS A 437 15.64 -11.75 49.80
C LYS A 437 15.93 -10.26 49.55
N GLY A 438 14.92 -9.41 49.68
CA GLY A 438 15.08 -7.96 49.50
C GLY A 438 13.79 -7.13 49.35
N GLY A 439 12.60 -7.75 49.37
CA GLY A 439 11.31 -7.05 49.24
C GLY A 439 10.56 -6.79 50.55
N GLU A 440 11.27 -6.74 51.69
CA GLU A 440 10.71 -6.36 52.98
C GLU A 440 11.32 -5.04 53.45
N GLU A 441 10.85 -3.94 52.86
CA GLU A 441 10.77 -2.63 53.53
C GLU A 441 9.39 -2.03 53.29
#